data_AF-A0A1Y4RM63-F1
#
_entry.id   AF-A0A1Y4RM63-F1
#
_cell.length_a   1.000
_cell.length_b   1.000
_cell.length_c   1.000
_cell.angle_alpha   90.00
_cell.angle_beta   90.00
_cell.angle_gamma   90.00
#
_symmetry.space_group_name_H-M   'P 1'
#
loop_
_entity.id
_entity.type
_entity.pdbx_description
1 polymer ?
#
loop_
_entity_poly.entity_id
_entity_poly.type
_entity_poly.pdbx_seq_one_letter_code
_entity_poly.pdbx_strand_id
1 'polypeptide(L)'
;MAAAPGISKAGKEQRQMEKQEKKRALAIAAVPVQPWGELYGRETAFRQGTVFKDLDLPFFASDSLEEPVRRPSSEDGQAELMQELCEVSFLLDDLTLYLDTHPEDKQAWDIYQENNQKRKELKETFAKRFYPLTRDCMAFCGDYGWENGVPPWEGGCC
;
A
#
# COMPACT_ATOMS: atom_id res chain seq x y z
N MET A 1 -36.63 0.42 40.63
CA MET A 1 -36.11 -0.82 40.00
C MET A 1 -36.64 -0.88 38.58
N ALA A 2 -35.84 -0.51 37.58
CA ALA A 2 -36.22 -0.59 36.16
C ALA A 2 -35.43 -1.74 35.52
N ALA A 3 -36.15 -2.76 35.03
CA ALA A 3 -35.57 -3.90 34.34
C ALA A 3 -35.21 -3.52 32.89
N ALA A 4 -33.99 -3.85 32.47
CA ALA A 4 -33.51 -3.62 31.11
C ALA A 4 -34.17 -4.59 30.11
N PRO A 5 -34.56 -4.14 28.91
CA PRO A 5 -35.22 -4.97 27.92
C PRO A 5 -34.27 -5.99 27.28
N GLY A 6 -34.73 -7.24 27.22
CA GLY A 6 -33.99 -8.37 26.67
C GLY A 6 -33.76 -8.25 25.16
N ILE A 7 -32.51 -8.42 24.75
CA ILE A 7 -32.09 -8.52 23.35
C ILE A 7 -32.75 -9.77 22.72
N SER A 8 -33.63 -9.55 21.74
CA SER A 8 -34.38 -10.61 21.04
C SER A 8 -33.44 -11.61 20.36
N LYS A 9 -33.69 -12.92 20.55
CA LYS A 9 -32.89 -14.03 20.00
C LYS A 9 -32.69 -13.94 18.48
N ALA A 10 -33.71 -13.46 17.75
CA ALA A 10 -33.67 -13.31 16.29
C ALA A 10 -32.58 -12.33 15.82
N GLY A 11 -32.30 -11.26 16.58
CA GLY A 11 -31.26 -10.28 16.24
C GLY A 11 -29.84 -10.79 16.49
N LYS A 12 -29.68 -11.82 17.35
CA LYS A 12 -28.40 -12.51 17.55
C LYS A 12 -28.15 -13.54 16.45
N GLU A 13 -29.19 -14.25 16.01
CA GLU A 13 -29.13 -15.24 14.95
C GLU A 13 -28.85 -14.61 13.58
N GLN A 14 -29.45 -13.45 13.26
CA GLN A 14 -29.15 -12.71 12.02
C GLN A 14 -27.69 -12.26 11.97
N ARG A 15 -27.16 -11.69 13.07
CA ARG A 15 -25.74 -11.31 13.15
C ARG A 15 -24.80 -12.52 13.12
N GLN A 16 -25.25 -13.68 13.60
CA GLN A 16 -24.51 -14.93 13.50
C GLN A 16 -24.52 -15.48 12.07
N MET A 17 -25.65 -15.41 11.36
CA MET A 17 -25.75 -15.79 9.95
C MET A 17 -24.91 -14.88 9.07
N GLU A 18 -24.95 -13.56 9.24
CA GLU A 18 -24.07 -12.63 8.51
C GLU A 18 -22.58 -12.87 8.80
N LYS A 19 -22.23 -13.15 10.06
CA LYS A 19 -20.85 -13.53 10.43
C LYS A 19 -20.43 -14.90 9.88
N GLN A 20 -21.38 -15.80 9.66
CA GLN A 20 -21.13 -17.16 9.16
C GLN A 20 -21.12 -17.20 7.63
N GLU A 21 -21.87 -16.32 6.97
CA GLU A 21 -21.89 -16.10 5.53
C GLU A 21 -20.60 -15.41 5.06
N LYS A 22 -20.07 -14.47 5.87
CA LYS A 22 -18.70 -13.95 5.70
C LYS A 22 -17.59 -15.00 5.85
N LYS A 23 -17.89 -16.27 6.19
CA LYS A 23 -16.88 -17.28 6.54
C LYS A 23 -16.68 -18.43 5.54
N ARG A 24 -17.28 -18.43 4.35
CA ARG A 24 -17.06 -19.52 3.37
C ARG A 24 -17.10 -19.09 1.91
N ALA A 25 -16.02 -18.48 1.43
CA ALA A 25 -15.64 -18.52 0.03
C ALA A 25 -14.30 -19.26 -0.08
N LEU A 26 -14.34 -20.59 -0.23
CA LEU A 26 -13.16 -21.41 -0.49
C LEU A 26 -13.38 -22.17 -1.81
N ALA A 27 -12.36 -22.05 -2.68
CA ALA A 27 -12.28 -22.38 -4.10
C ALA A 27 -13.16 -21.47 -5.01
N ILE A 28 -12.54 -20.43 -5.57
CA ILE A 28 -13.17 -19.51 -6.52
C ILE A 28 -12.90 -20.02 -7.95
N ALA A 29 -13.92 -20.54 -8.63
CA ALA A 29 -13.83 -20.94 -10.03
C ALA A 29 -13.69 -19.74 -11.00
N ALA A 30 -14.05 -18.53 -10.56
CA ALA A 30 -13.94 -17.30 -11.33
C ALA A 30 -13.73 -16.10 -10.39
N VAL A 31 -12.63 -15.37 -10.55
CA VAL A 31 -12.32 -14.18 -9.74
C VAL A 31 -13.12 -13.00 -10.29
N PRO A 32 -14.05 -12.41 -9.52
CA PRO A 32 -14.81 -11.26 -9.97
C PRO A 32 -13.90 -10.05 -10.18
N VAL A 33 -14.29 -9.16 -11.09
CA VAL A 33 -13.63 -7.86 -11.24
C VAL A 33 -13.75 -7.07 -9.93
N GLN A 34 -12.65 -6.47 -9.52
CA GLN A 34 -12.54 -5.73 -8.27
C GLN A 34 -13.42 -4.48 -8.26
N PRO A 35 -14.33 -4.29 -7.30
CA PRO A 35 -15.07 -3.03 -7.17
C PRO A 35 -14.18 -1.93 -6.56
N TRP A 36 -14.56 -0.66 -6.75
CA TRP A 36 -14.00 0.43 -5.97
C TRP A 36 -14.42 0.31 -4.50
N GLY A 37 -13.45 0.34 -3.59
CA GLY A 37 -13.65 0.11 -2.16
C GLY A 37 -13.01 1.20 -1.28
N GLU A 38 -13.01 0.98 0.03
CA GLU A 38 -12.29 1.86 0.95
C GLU A 38 -10.78 1.64 0.81
N LEU A 39 -10.01 2.73 0.80
CA LEU A 39 -8.56 2.68 0.64
C LEU A 39 -7.84 2.76 1.99
N TYR A 40 -6.78 1.98 2.13
CA TYR A 40 -5.77 2.18 3.16
C TYR A 40 -4.94 3.44 2.89
N GLY A 41 -4.38 4.01 3.95
CA GLY A 41 -3.30 5.00 3.79
C GLY A 41 -2.06 4.34 3.20
N ARG A 42 -1.23 5.11 2.48
CA ARG A 42 -0.03 4.64 1.77
C ARG A 42 0.88 3.74 2.63
N GLU A 43 1.13 4.14 3.87
CA GLU A 43 1.94 3.38 4.84
C GLU A 43 1.36 2.00 5.15
N THR A 44 0.05 1.94 5.43
CA THR A 44 -0.64 0.69 5.73
C THR A 44 -0.75 -0.18 4.48
N ALA A 45 -1.07 0.42 3.33
CA ALA A 45 -1.20 -0.27 2.06
C ALA A 45 0.10 -0.98 1.68
N PHE A 46 1.22 -0.30 1.81
CA PHE A 46 2.55 -0.87 1.53
C PHE A 46 2.87 -2.10 2.39
N ARG A 47 2.33 -2.17 3.62
CA ARG A 47 2.55 -3.32 4.50
C ARG A 47 1.61 -4.47 4.26
N GLN A 48 0.32 -4.17 4.08
CA GLN A 48 -0.67 -5.20 3.80
C GLN A 48 -0.50 -5.77 2.39
N GLY A 49 0.19 -5.05 1.51
CA GLY A 49 0.35 -5.47 0.12
C GLY A 49 -0.91 -5.24 -0.71
N THR A 50 -1.82 -4.37 -0.24
CA THR A 50 -2.93 -3.86 -1.03
C THR A 50 -3.40 -2.51 -0.49
N VAL A 51 -3.82 -1.63 -1.38
CA VAL A 51 -4.46 -0.35 -1.08
C VAL A 51 -5.93 -0.55 -0.75
N PHE A 52 -6.57 -1.60 -1.26
CA PHE A 52 -8.01 -1.82 -1.10
C PHE A 52 -8.30 -2.69 0.11
N LYS A 53 -9.00 -2.13 1.11
CA LYS A 53 -9.31 -2.84 2.36
C LYS A 53 -10.13 -4.11 2.13
N ASP A 54 -10.97 -4.10 1.10
CA ASP A 54 -11.83 -5.24 0.77
C ASP A 54 -11.05 -6.44 0.21
N LEU A 55 -9.82 -6.23 -0.25
CA LEU A 55 -8.92 -7.30 -0.72
C LEU A 55 -8.04 -7.88 0.38
N ASP A 56 -7.93 -7.19 1.53
CA ASP A 56 -7.16 -7.62 2.69
C ASP A 56 -7.92 -8.72 3.45
N LEU A 57 -7.95 -9.90 2.85
CA LEU A 57 -8.65 -11.07 3.36
C LEU A 57 -7.74 -11.88 4.28
N PRO A 58 -8.24 -12.31 5.46
CA PRO A 58 -7.43 -13.06 6.40
C PRO A 58 -7.02 -14.40 5.80
N PHE A 59 -5.71 -14.65 5.74
CA PHE A 59 -5.21 -15.97 5.38
C PHE A 59 -5.42 -16.91 6.57
N PHE A 60 -6.13 -18.02 6.37
CA PHE A 60 -6.56 -18.92 7.44
C PHE A 60 -5.43 -19.45 8.34
N ALA A 61 -4.19 -19.46 7.83
CA ALA A 61 -3.01 -19.95 8.55
C ALA A 61 -2.02 -18.84 8.97
N SER A 62 -2.35 -17.55 8.74
CA SER A 62 -1.57 -16.44 9.29
C SER A 62 -2.26 -15.94 10.56
N ASP A 63 -1.58 -16.01 11.69
CA ASP A 63 -1.98 -15.19 12.83
C ASP A 63 -1.86 -13.71 12.39
N SER A 64 -2.87 -12.89 12.70
CA SER A 64 -2.81 -11.45 12.45
C SER A 64 -1.74 -10.84 13.36
N LEU A 65 -0.50 -10.82 12.88
CA LEU A 65 0.62 -10.23 13.58
C LEU A 65 0.51 -8.71 13.44
N GLU A 66 -0.12 -8.05 14.41
CA GLU A 66 0.02 -6.60 14.58
C GLU A 66 1.43 -6.30 15.12
N GLU A 67 2.42 -6.42 14.25
CA GLU A 67 3.79 -6.05 14.59
C GLU A 67 3.89 -4.54 14.77
N PRO A 68 4.58 -4.05 15.82
CA PRO A 68 4.77 -2.64 16.03
C PRO A 68 5.51 -2.03 14.85
N VAL A 69 4.93 -0.94 14.36
CA VAL A 69 5.43 -0.14 13.25
C VAL A 69 6.85 0.34 13.51
N ARG A 70 7.85 -0.28 12.89
CA ARG A 70 9.21 0.26 12.84
C ARG A 70 9.39 0.98 11.53
N ARG A 71 9.37 2.31 11.57
CA ARG A 71 9.84 3.11 10.45
C ARG A 71 11.37 3.07 10.45
N PRO A 72 12.02 2.70 9.34
CA PRO A 72 13.45 2.87 9.22
C PRO A 72 13.79 4.35 9.43
N SER A 73 14.72 4.59 10.34
CA SER A 73 15.24 5.92 10.64
C SER A 73 16.72 5.96 10.30
N SER A 74 17.13 6.98 9.56
CA SER A 74 18.54 7.19 9.21
C SER A 74 18.97 8.58 9.66
N GLU A 75 20.22 8.75 10.10
CA GLU A 75 20.71 10.04 10.59
C GLU A 75 20.61 11.15 9.52
N ASP A 76 20.76 10.77 8.26
CA ASP A 76 20.66 11.63 7.10
C ASP A 76 19.26 11.70 6.50
N GLY A 77 18.26 10.96 7.01
CA GLY A 77 16.91 10.95 6.45
C GLY A 77 16.77 10.23 5.11
N GLN A 78 17.78 9.47 4.67
CA GLN A 78 17.74 8.70 3.42
C GLN A 78 16.67 7.61 3.47
N ALA A 79 16.59 6.86 4.57
CA ALA A 79 15.68 5.74 4.73
C ALA A 79 14.21 6.19 4.81
N GLU A 80 13.94 7.33 5.44
CA GLU A 80 12.61 7.94 5.50
C GLU A 80 12.13 8.39 4.12
N LEU A 81 13.02 9.03 3.34
CA LEU A 81 12.69 9.46 1.98
C LEU A 81 12.51 8.26 1.03
N MET A 82 13.35 7.24 1.18
CA MET A 82 13.19 5.97 0.45
C MET A 82 11.87 5.30 0.81
N GLN A 83 11.51 5.25 2.09
CA GLN A 83 10.26 4.67 2.55
C GLN A 83 9.06 5.39 1.95
N GLU A 84 9.00 6.73 2.01
CA GLU A 84 7.89 7.47 1.41
C GLU A 84 7.81 7.23 -0.11
N LEU A 85 8.95 7.15 -0.79
CA LEU A 85 9.01 6.83 -2.20
C LEU A 85 8.45 5.43 -2.50
N CYS A 86 8.80 4.43 -1.70
CA CYS A 86 8.27 3.07 -1.81
C CYS A 86 6.76 3.03 -1.59
N GLU A 87 6.26 3.69 -0.55
CA GLU A 87 4.83 3.77 -0.23
C GLU A 87 4.01 4.42 -1.35
N VAL A 88 4.49 5.52 -1.93
CA VAL A 88 3.84 6.17 -3.09
C VAL A 88 3.93 5.30 -4.34
N SER A 89 5.09 4.67 -4.58
CA SER A 89 5.26 3.79 -5.75
C SER A 89 4.31 2.60 -5.71
N PHE A 90 4.18 1.97 -4.54
CA PHE A 90 3.27 0.86 -4.33
C PHE A 90 1.80 1.25 -4.58
N LEU A 91 1.36 2.41 -4.08
CA LEU A 91 0.02 2.93 -4.35
C LEU A 91 -0.22 3.06 -5.86
N LEU A 92 0.75 3.59 -6.62
CA LEU A 92 0.63 3.74 -8.07
C LEU A 92 0.56 2.40 -8.80
N ASP A 93 1.36 1.42 -8.38
CA ASP A 93 1.34 0.08 -8.95
C ASP A 93 -0.03 -0.57 -8.73
N ASP A 94 -0.58 -0.52 -7.51
CA ASP A 94 -1.89 -1.12 -7.19
C ASP A 94 -3.05 -0.39 -7.88
N LEU A 95 -3.00 0.94 -8.00
CA LEU A 95 -3.98 1.70 -8.78
C LEU A 95 -3.88 1.42 -10.28
N THR A 96 -2.68 1.18 -10.82
CA THR A 96 -2.51 0.82 -12.23
C THR A 96 -3.24 -0.49 -12.53
N LEU A 97 -3.05 -1.51 -11.68
CA LEU A 97 -3.75 -2.78 -11.81
C LEU A 97 -5.27 -2.64 -11.75
N TYR A 98 -5.77 -1.76 -10.87
CA TYR A 98 -7.21 -1.45 -10.81
C TYR A 98 -7.69 -0.78 -12.10
N LEU A 99 -6.98 0.25 -12.58
CA LEU A 99 -7.33 1.03 -13.77
C LEU A 99 -7.30 0.22 -15.07
N ASP A 100 -6.48 -0.84 -15.16
CA ASP A 100 -6.48 -1.77 -16.30
C ASP A 100 -7.86 -2.41 -16.54
N THR A 101 -8.65 -2.57 -15.47
CA THR A 101 -10.03 -3.09 -15.54
C THR A 101 -11.10 -2.00 -15.48
N HIS A 102 -10.74 -0.79 -15.04
CA HIS A 102 -11.66 0.35 -14.86
C HIS A 102 -11.10 1.65 -15.49
N PRO A 103 -10.93 1.73 -16.82
CA PRO A 103 -10.31 2.88 -17.47
C PRO A 103 -11.12 4.19 -17.38
N GLU A 104 -12.42 4.09 -17.07
CA GLU A 104 -13.35 5.23 -16.95
C GLU A 104 -13.45 5.76 -15.51
N ASP A 105 -12.79 5.12 -14.54
CA ASP A 105 -12.84 5.52 -13.13
C ASP A 105 -12.01 6.78 -12.87
N LYS A 106 -12.70 7.92 -12.86
CA LYS A 106 -12.09 9.23 -12.64
C LYS A 106 -11.50 9.38 -11.24
N GLN A 107 -12.10 8.76 -10.23
CA GLN A 107 -11.62 8.88 -8.86
C GLN A 107 -10.25 8.19 -8.73
N ALA A 108 -10.14 6.97 -9.26
CA ALA A 108 -8.88 6.24 -9.30
C ALA A 108 -7.81 7.02 -10.09
N TRP A 109 -8.21 7.60 -11.22
CA TRP A 109 -7.32 8.39 -12.07
C TRP A 109 -6.81 9.67 -11.39
N ASP A 110 -7.66 10.41 -10.69
CA ASP A 110 -7.25 11.64 -9.99
C ASP A 110 -6.23 11.35 -8.89
N ILE A 111 -6.46 10.30 -8.09
CA ILE A 111 -5.52 9.84 -7.05
C ILE A 111 -4.20 9.40 -7.68
N TYR A 112 -4.28 8.67 -8.81
CA TYR A 112 -3.10 8.23 -9.55
C TYR A 112 -2.27 9.43 -10.03
N GLN A 113 -2.89 10.44 -10.65
CA GLN A 113 -2.19 11.61 -11.17
C GLN A 113 -1.49 12.40 -10.05
N GLU A 114 -2.17 12.64 -8.93
CA GLU A 114 -1.61 13.32 -7.76
C GLU A 114 -0.36 12.58 -7.24
N ASN A 115 -0.48 11.26 -7.05
CA ASN A 115 0.62 10.45 -6.51
C ASN A 115 1.75 10.25 -7.52
N ASN A 116 1.48 10.24 -8.82
CA ASN A 116 2.50 10.16 -9.86
C ASN A 116 3.37 11.44 -9.88
N GLN A 117 2.73 12.60 -9.74
CA GLN A 117 3.45 13.86 -9.59
C GLN A 117 4.29 13.86 -8.31
N LYS A 118 3.70 13.45 -7.18
CA LYS A 118 4.42 13.31 -5.91
C LYS A 118 5.62 12.36 -5.99
N ARG A 119 5.48 11.22 -6.67
CA ARG A 119 6.57 10.26 -6.89
C ARG A 119 7.72 10.89 -7.66
N LYS A 120 7.42 11.69 -8.69
CA LYS A 120 8.44 12.40 -9.47
C LYS A 120 9.23 13.37 -8.59
N GLU A 121 8.55 14.15 -7.77
CA GLU A 121 9.16 15.11 -6.83
C GLU A 121 10.03 14.41 -5.78
N LEU A 122 9.56 13.29 -5.23
CA LEU A 122 10.33 12.48 -4.28
C LEU A 122 11.60 11.92 -4.92
N LYS A 123 11.51 11.37 -6.14
CA LYS A 123 12.69 10.87 -6.88
C LYS A 123 13.70 11.96 -7.17
N GLU A 124 13.24 13.14 -7.58
CA GLU A 124 14.10 14.29 -7.82
C GLU A 124 14.80 14.75 -6.53
N THR A 125 14.05 14.84 -5.43
CA THR A 125 14.59 15.22 -4.11
C THR A 125 15.61 14.21 -3.60
N PHE A 126 15.32 12.92 -3.76
CA PHE A 126 16.24 11.84 -3.39
C PHE A 126 17.52 11.92 -4.19
N ALA A 127 17.41 12.07 -5.51
CA ALA A 127 18.54 12.15 -6.42
C ALA A 127 19.46 13.35 -6.13
N LYS A 128 18.89 14.52 -5.82
CA LYS A 128 19.67 15.72 -5.44
C LYS A 128 20.45 15.55 -4.14
N ARG A 129 19.93 14.76 -3.21
CA ARG A 129 20.48 14.64 -1.85
C ARG A 129 21.44 13.47 -1.71
N PHE A 130 21.18 12.38 -2.43
CA PHE A 130 21.91 11.13 -2.31
C PHE A 130 22.49 10.73 -3.67
N TYR A 131 21.80 9.85 -4.40
CA TYR A 131 22.24 9.31 -5.68
C TYR A 131 21.04 9.05 -6.60
N PRO A 132 21.24 8.98 -7.94
CA PRO A 132 20.15 8.78 -8.87
C PRO A 132 19.61 7.35 -8.79
N LEU A 133 18.34 7.19 -8.40
CA LEU A 133 17.68 5.87 -8.33
C LEU A 133 17.37 5.26 -9.71
N THR A 134 17.21 6.10 -10.73
CA THR A 134 16.92 5.67 -12.09
C THR A 134 17.73 6.52 -13.06
N ARG A 135 17.92 6.02 -14.28
CA ARG A 135 18.63 6.75 -15.36
C ARG A 135 18.10 8.18 -15.54
N ASP A 136 16.79 8.36 -15.49
CA ASP A 136 16.16 9.67 -15.70
C ASP A 136 16.44 10.66 -14.55
N CYS A 137 16.89 10.16 -13.40
CA CYS A 137 17.28 10.99 -12.26
C CYS A 137 18.70 11.54 -12.38
N MET A 138 19.54 11.03 -13.29
CA MET A 138 20.93 11.51 -13.45
C MET A 138 20.99 13.01 -13.76
N ALA A 139 19.98 13.54 -14.46
CA ALA A 139 19.88 14.97 -14.75
C ALA A 139 19.84 15.86 -13.51
N PHE A 140 19.49 15.30 -12.34
CA PHE A 140 19.36 16.04 -11.08
C PHE A 140 20.58 15.89 -10.16
N CYS A 141 21.56 15.06 -10.50
CA CYS A 141 22.66 14.68 -9.62
C CYS A 141 23.97 15.45 -9.85
N GLY A 142 23.95 16.55 -10.61
CA GLY A 142 25.15 17.37 -10.87
C GLY A 142 26.30 16.54 -11.43
N ASP A 143 27.43 16.53 -10.71
CA ASP A 143 28.68 15.83 -11.10
C ASP A 143 28.75 14.37 -10.60
N TYR A 144 27.61 13.72 -10.30
CA TYR A 144 27.61 12.32 -9.86
C TYR A 144 28.19 11.39 -10.94
N GLY A 145 29.37 10.83 -10.66
CA GLY A 145 29.97 9.72 -11.39
C GLY A 145 29.61 8.36 -10.78
N TRP A 146 29.61 7.30 -11.59
CA TRP A 146 29.31 5.94 -11.13
C TRP A 146 30.35 5.41 -10.13
N GLU A 147 31.55 6.01 -10.09
CA GLU A 147 32.55 5.75 -9.06
C GLU A 147 32.15 6.25 -7.65
N ASN A 148 31.18 7.16 -7.54
CA ASN A 148 30.76 7.77 -6.28
C ASN A 148 29.75 6.89 -5.51
N GLY A 149 29.13 5.92 -6.16
CA GLY A 149 28.17 5.00 -5.55
C GLY A 149 28.84 3.78 -4.94
N VAL A 150 28.27 3.27 -3.84
CA VAL A 150 28.63 1.92 -3.35
C VAL A 150 28.23 0.91 -4.44
N PRO A 151 29.14 0.01 -4.87
CA PRO A 151 28.80 -0.98 -5.88
C PRO A 151 27.63 -1.86 -5.44
N PRO A 152 26.74 -2.26 -6.35
CA PRO A 152 25.51 -2.96 -6.00
C PRO A 152 25.74 -4.34 -5.35
N TRP A 153 26.92 -4.94 -5.52
CA TRP A 153 27.29 -6.21 -4.91
C TRP A 153 27.91 -6.10 -3.51
N GLU A 154 28.19 -4.90 -3.02
CA GLU A 154 28.72 -4.68 -1.66
C GLU A 154 27.61 -4.58 -0.60
N GLY A 155 26.35 -4.83 -0.99
CA GLY A 155 25.23 -4.85 -0.06
C GLY A 155 24.91 -3.48 0.55
N GLY A 156 25.18 -2.39 -0.19
CA GLY A 156 24.67 -1.06 0.18
C GLY A 156 23.17 -1.13 0.46
N CYS A 157 22.73 -0.52 1.57
CA CYS A 157 21.35 -0.62 2.07
C CYS A 157 20.32 -0.42 0.97
N CYS A 158 19.62 -1.51 0.65
CA CYS A 158 18.29 -1.51 0.06
C CYS A 158 17.25 -1.08 1.10
#